data_AF-A0A842U942-F1
#
_entry.id   AF-A0A842U942-F1
#
_cell.length_a   1.000
_cell.length_b   1.000
_cell.length_c   1.000
_cell.angle_alpha   90.00
_cell.angle_beta   90.00
_cell.angle_gamma   90.00
#
_symmetry.space_group_name_H-M   'P 1'
#
loop_
_entity.id
_entity.type
_entity.pdbx_description
1 polymer ?
#
loop_
_entity_poly.entity_id
_entity_poly.type
_entity_poly.pdbx_seq_one_letter_code
_entity_poly.pdbx_strand_id
1 'polypeptide(L)'
;MLKKIKTRRGQMEIMGLLVIVMIFIVALMFVLFFVARGDRTDAFRAFDDELHAYNTISTIVQAHTPCRSLTVTDVLKFASFGNNWPGARPCPEEGIPMAPETYATEQIETMLNRSLGFIEQDYHFYVYRDQDVRADGTISNYVIDIVSRKDVASAELCADYVVSGTQPISYQGGTFFVTLDICDKR
;
A
#
# COMPACT_ATOMS: atom_id res chain seq x y z
N MET A 1 -27.53 -64.58 -43.86
CA MET A 1 -26.56 -63.99 -42.91
C MET A 1 -25.85 -62.82 -43.60
N LEU A 2 -26.23 -61.56 -43.36
CA LEU A 2 -25.46 -60.40 -43.84
C LEU A 2 -25.78 -59.15 -43.02
N LYS A 3 -24.72 -58.45 -42.62
CA LYS A 3 -24.62 -57.03 -42.22
C LYS A 3 -25.30 -56.60 -40.90
N LYS A 4 -24.54 -56.71 -39.80
CA LYS A 4 -24.65 -55.84 -38.60
C LYS A 4 -23.36 -55.09 -38.26
N ILE A 5 -22.48 -54.86 -39.26
CA ILE A 5 -21.16 -54.23 -39.03
C ILE A 5 -21.21 -52.69 -39.16
N LYS A 6 -22.19 -52.13 -39.88
CA LYS A 6 -22.27 -50.66 -40.11
C LYS A 6 -22.69 -49.84 -38.87
N THR A 7 -23.41 -50.41 -37.91
CA THR A 7 -23.92 -49.69 -36.73
C THR A 7 -22.83 -49.29 -35.74
N ARG A 8 -21.72 -50.04 -35.65
CA ARG A 8 -20.63 -49.75 -34.70
C ARG A 8 -19.80 -48.53 -35.06
N ARG A 9 -19.67 -48.21 -36.36
CA ARG A 9 -18.86 -47.08 -36.83
C ARG A 9 -19.54 -45.74 -36.53
N GLY A 10 -20.85 -45.65 -36.77
CA GLY A 10 -21.63 -44.45 -36.42
C GLY A 10 -21.73 -44.22 -34.91
N GLN A 11 -21.81 -45.30 -34.10
CA GLN A 11 -21.79 -45.19 -32.65
C GLN A 11 -20.47 -44.63 -32.09
N MET A 12 -19.32 -44.97 -32.70
CA MET A 12 -18.02 -44.39 -32.30
C MET A 12 -17.91 -42.91 -32.65
N GLU A 13 -18.45 -42.49 -33.79
CA GLU A 13 -18.44 -41.08 -34.22
C GLU A 13 -19.31 -40.20 -33.31
N ILE A 14 -20.49 -40.70 -32.93
CA ILE A 14 -21.38 -40.02 -31.98
C ILE A 14 -20.76 -39.95 -30.58
N MET A 15 -20.10 -41.03 -30.12
CA MET A 15 -19.38 -41.03 -28.84
C MET A 15 -18.27 -39.97 -28.80
N GLY A 16 -17.49 -39.84 -29.89
CA GLY A 16 -16.44 -38.83 -30.00
C GLY A 16 -16.99 -37.40 -29.94
N LEU A 17 -18.07 -37.13 -30.68
CA LEU A 17 -18.74 -35.83 -30.64
C LEU A 17 -19.23 -35.48 -29.23
N LEU A 18 -19.82 -36.45 -28.52
CA LEU A 18 -20.36 -36.25 -27.18
C LEU A 18 -19.27 -35.86 -26.18
N VAL A 19 -18.09 -36.48 -26.25
CA VAL A 19 -16.94 -36.12 -25.41
C VAL A 19 -16.47 -34.69 -25.67
N ILE A 20 -16.38 -34.28 -26.94
CA ILE A 20 -15.97 -32.91 -27.29
C ILE A 20 -16.97 -31.89 -26.75
N VAL A 21 -18.27 -32.16 -26.87
CA VAL A 21 -19.32 -31.29 -26.33
C VAL A 21 -19.23 -31.19 -24.81
N MET A 22 -18.98 -32.31 -24.11
CA MET A 22 -18.75 -32.34 -22.66
C MET A 22 -17.56 -31.46 -22.25
N ILE A 23 -16.43 -31.57 -22.94
CA ILE A 23 -15.24 -30.75 -22.69
C ILE A 23 -15.56 -29.27 -22.91
N PHE A 24 -16.30 -28.94 -23.98
CA PHE A 24 -16.72 -27.57 -24.26
C PHE A 24 -17.60 -26.98 -23.16
N ILE A 25 -18.58 -27.75 -22.66
CA ILE A 25 -19.46 -27.31 -21.57
C ILE A 25 -18.65 -27.03 -20.30
N VAL A 26 -17.70 -27.92 -19.95
CA VAL A 26 -16.83 -27.74 -18.79
C VAL A 26 -15.96 -26.48 -18.96
N ALA A 27 -15.34 -26.28 -20.12
CA ALA A 27 -14.55 -25.09 -20.40
C ALA A 27 -15.39 -23.80 -20.31
N LEU A 28 -16.62 -23.82 -20.83
CA LEU A 28 -17.54 -22.69 -20.79
C LEU A 28 -18.00 -22.40 -19.35
N MET A 29 -18.20 -23.42 -18.52
CA MET A 29 -18.46 -23.24 -17.08
C MET A 29 -17.28 -22.59 -16.37
N PHE A 30 -16.03 -22.93 -16.70
CA PHE A 30 -14.86 -22.25 -16.13
C PHE A 30 -14.81 -20.79 -16.55
N VAL A 31 -15.02 -20.48 -17.82
CA VAL A 31 -15.07 -19.08 -18.30
C VAL A 31 -16.18 -18.31 -17.59
N LEU A 32 -17.39 -18.88 -17.50
CA LEU A 32 -18.51 -18.26 -16.78
C LEU A 32 -18.22 -18.10 -15.29
N PHE A 33 -17.52 -19.04 -14.66
CA PHE A 33 -17.11 -18.92 -13.27
C PHE A 33 -16.14 -17.76 -13.06
N PHE A 34 -15.15 -17.59 -13.94
CA PHE A 34 -14.21 -16.46 -13.86
C PHE A 34 -14.90 -15.12 -14.16
N VAL A 35 -15.79 -15.08 -15.16
CA VAL A 35 -16.55 -13.88 -15.53
C VAL A 35 -17.56 -13.51 -14.43
N ALA A 36 -18.30 -14.47 -13.89
CA ALA A 36 -19.29 -14.23 -12.84
C ALA A 36 -18.67 -13.93 -11.48
N ARG A 37 -17.38 -14.24 -11.28
CA ARG A 37 -16.62 -13.87 -10.08
C ARG A 37 -15.96 -12.50 -10.22
N GLY A 38 -16.19 -11.79 -11.32
CA GLY A 38 -15.89 -10.37 -11.46
C GLY A 38 -16.32 -9.62 -10.20
N ASP A 39 -15.39 -8.88 -9.63
CA ASP A 39 -15.54 -7.98 -8.47
C ASP A 39 -15.46 -8.58 -7.06
N ARG A 40 -15.30 -9.92 -6.89
CA ARG A 40 -14.80 -10.45 -5.59
C ARG A 40 -13.30 -10.20 -5.37
N THR A 41 -12.63 -9.56 -6.34
CA THR A 41 -11.25 -9.09 -6.26
C THR A 41 -11.06 -7.97 -5.25
N ASP A 42 -12.09 -7.20 -4.94
CA ASP A 42 -11.91 -5.95 -4.19
C ASP A 42 -11.50 -6.21 -2.73
N ALA A 43 -12.06 -7.22 -2.08
CA ALA A 43 -11.69 -7.54 -0.70
C ALA A 43 -10.27 -8.13 -0.57
N PHE A 44 -9.86 -8.96 -1.54
CA PHE A 44 -8.50 -9.50 -1.55
C PHE A 44 -7.47 -8.45 -1.96
N ARG A 45 -7.79 -7.58 -2.91
CA ARG A 45 -6.95 -6.45 -3.30
C ARG A 45 -6.80 -5.45 -2.18
N ALA A 46 -7.89 -5.04 -1.53
CA ALA A 46 -7.82 -4.14 -0.38
C ALA A 46 -6.95 -4.71 0.75
N PHE A 47 -7.04 -6.03 1.00
CA PHE A 47 -6.17 -6.70 1.97
C PHE A 47 -4.69 -6.70 1.54
N ASP A 48 -4.41 -7.01 0.26
CA ASP A 48 -3.05 -6.99 -0.28
C ASP A 48 -2.46 -5.57 -0.22
N ASP A 49 -3.25 -4.55 -0.59
CA ASP A 49 -2.88 -3.13 -0.55
C ASP A 49 -2.63 -2.67 0.89
N GLU A 50 -3.44 -3.13 1.87
CA GLU A 50 -3.28 -2.79 3.29
C GLU A 50 -1.98 -3.39 3.83
N LEU A 51 -1.72 -4.65 3.47
CA LEU A 51 -0.48 -5.32 3.80
C LEU A 51 0.73 -4.64 3.14
N HIS A 52 0.59 -4.19 1.89
CA HIS A 52 1.62 -3.42 1.19
C HIS A 52 1.88 -2.07 1.88
N ALA A 53 0.84 -1.33 2.26
CA ALA A 53 0.96 -0.06 2.97
C ALA A 53 1.66 -0.27 4.32
N TYR A 54 1.23 -1.26 5.11
CA TYR A 54 1.85 -1.59 6.40
C TYR A 54 3.31 -1.99 6.27
N ASN A 55 3.64 -2.87 5.32
CA ASN A 55 5.04 -3.28 5.07
C ASN A 55 5.91 -2.12 4.60
N THR A 56 5.34 -1.19 3.83
CA THR A 56 6.03 0.03 3.37
C THR A 56 6.34 0.92 4.56
N ILE A 57 5.35 1.20 5.42
CA ILE A 57 5.56 1.96 6.66
C ILE A 57 6.61 1.29 7.53
N SER A 58 6.49 -0.01 7.79
CA SER A 58 7.45 -0.75 8.63
C SER A 58 8.87 -0.66 8.07
N THR A 59 9.02 -0.71 6.74
CA THR A 59 10.31 -0.56 6.08
C THR A 59 10.86 0.85 6.25
N ILE A 60 10.04 1.88 6.03
CA ILE A 60 10.43 3.29 6.17
C ILE A 60 10.85 3.58 7.61
N VAL A 61 10.04 3.22 8.60
CA VAL A 61 10.31 3.57 10.00
C VAL A 61 11.55 2.85 10.55
N GLN A 62 11.89 1.68 10.02
CA GLN A 62 13.09 0.91 10.39
C GLN A 62 14.31 1.24 9.52
N ALA A 63 14.15 1.98 8.42
CA ALA A 63 15.24 2.31 7.53
C ALA A 63 16.29 3.15 8.25
N HIS A 64 17.56 2.77 8.08
CA HIS A 64 18.68 3.56 8.56
C HIS A 64 18.88 4.79 7.70
N THR A 65 19.01 5.93 8.38
CA THR A 65 19.41 7.19 7.77
C THR A 65 20.94 7.22 7.62
N PRO A 66 21.46 7.97 6.63
CA PRO A 66 22.90 8.16 6.49
C PRO A 66 23.51 8.87 7.72
N CYS A 67 22.70 9.59 8.49
CA CYS A 67 23.16 10.24 9.71
C CYS A 67 23.29 9.26 10.89
N ARG A 68 24.54 8.88 11.20
CA ARG A 68 24.91 8.13 12.42
C ARG A 68 24.16 6.80 12.60
N SER A 69 23.72 6.20 11.49
CA SER A 69 22.97 4.94 11.48
C SER A 69 21.68 4.98 12.32
N LEU A 70 21.14 6.17 12.58
CA LEU A 70 19.85 6.32 13.26
C LEU A 70 18.74 5.82 12.33
N THR A 71 17.73 5.15 12.88
CA THR A 71 16.54 4.80 12.11
C THR A 71 15.61 6.01 11.97
N VAL A 72 14.73 6.01 10.97
CA VAL A 72 13.67 7.04 10.86
C VAL A 72 12.83 7.11 12.14
N THR A 73 12.56 5.97 12.78
CA THR A 73 11.91 5.91 14.10
C THR A 73 12.65 6.73 15.15
N ASP A 74 13.98 6.65 15.20
CA ASP A 74 14.78 7.41 16.17
C ASP A 74 14.68 8.91 15.89
N VAL A 75 14.76 9.32 14.62
CA VAL A 75 14.59 10.72 14.20
C VAL A 75 13.21 11.25 14.58
N LEU A 76 12.15 10.49 14.33
CA LEU A 76 10.78 10.84 14.72
C LEU A 76 10.64 10.96 16.25
N LYS A 77 11.27 10.08 17.02
CA LYS A 77 11.30 10.21 18.49
C LYS A 77 11.99 11.50 18.91
N PHE A 78 13.05 11.92 18.23
CA PHE A 78 13.72 13.18 18.52
C PHE A 78 12.85 14.43 18.24
N ALA A 79 11.96 14.37 17.25
CA ALA A 79 10.97 15.44 17.01
C ALA A 79 10.11 15.74 18.26
N SER A 80 9.86 14.74 19.11
CA SER A 80 9.13 14.95 20.37
C SER A 80 9.90 15.75 21.43
N PHE A 81 11.24 15.83 21.34
CA PHE A 81 12.11 16.49 22.31
C PHE A 81 12.62 17.87 21.85
N GLY A 82 12.21 18.33 20.67
CA GLY A 82 12.64 19.60 20.07
C GLY A 82 14.09 19.57 19.57
N ASN A 83 14.77 20.73 19.55
CA ASN A 83 16.07 20.91 18.89
C ASN A 83 17.26 20.17 19.54
N ASN A 84 17.07 19.43 20.63
CA ASN A 84 18.12 18.69 21.34
C ASN A 84 18.39 17.30 20.73
N TRP A 85 18.42 17.20 19.40
CA TRP A 85 18.64 15.93 18.70
C TRP A 85 20.09 15.75 18.21
N PRO A 86 20.61 14.52 18.09
CA PRO A 86 22.01 14.27 17.73
C PRO A 86 22.44 14.83 16.38
N GLY A 87 21.50 14.98 15.43
CA GLY A 87 21.72 15.59 14.12
C GLY A 87 21.58 17.11 14.08
N ALA A 88 21.23 17.77 15.20
CA ALA A 88 21.43 19.21 15.36
C ALA A 88 22.93 19.59 15.35
N ARG A 89 23.81 18.60 15.54
CA ARG A 89 25.21 18.69 15.10
C ARG A 89 25.28 18.17 13.67
N PRO A 90 25.93 18.89 12.74
CA PRO A 90 25.86 18.57 11.32
C PRO A 90 26.17 17.10 11.09
N CYS A 91 25.19 16.38 10.52
CA CYS A 91 25.46 15.12 9.88
C CYS A 91 26.53 15.41 8.81
N PRO A 92 27.63 14.65 8.76
CA PRO A 92 28.85 15.03 8.03
C PRO A 92 28.65 15.30 6.53
N GLU A 93 27.53 14.88 5.96
CA GLU A 93 27.22 15.04 4.53
C GLU A 93 26.40 16.30 4.19
N GLU A 94 25.70 16.95 5.14
CA GLU A 94 24.74 18.01 4.84
C GLU A 94 25.09 19.41 5.39
N GLY A 95 26.07 19.54 6.28
CA GLY A 95 26.67 20.82 6.68
C GLY A 95 25.77 21.83 7.41
N ILE A 96 24.45 21.72 7.28
CA ILE A 96 23.45 22.60 7.86
C ILE A 96 22.65 21.79 8.90
N PRO A 97 22.58 22.24 10.16
CA PRO A 97 21.73 21.61 11.15
C PRO A 97 20.26 21.76 10.74
N MET A 98 19.58 20.63 10.55
CA MET A 98 18.15 20.60 10.26
C MET A 98 17.35 20.22 11.51
N ALA A 99 16.08 20.63 11.54
CA ALA A 99 15.14 20.11 12.51
C ALA A 99 14.87 18.62 12.23
N PRO A 100 14.67 17.78 13.27
CA PRO A 100 14.46 16.35 13.08
C PRO A 100 13.23 16.05 12.21
N GLU A 101 12.18 16.87 12.29
CA GLU A 101 10.97 16.75 11.46
C GLU A 101 11.29 16.99 9.98
N THR A 102 12.04 18.05 9.67
CA THR A 102 12.45 18.36 8.30
C THR A 102 13.32 17.25 7.73
N TYR A 103 14.31 16.78 8.50
CA TYR A 103 15.18 15.69 8.09
C TYR A 103 14.40 14.39 7.85
N ALA A 104 13.51 14.00 8.78
CA ALA A 104 12.66 12.84 8.60
C ALA A 104 11.78 12.97 7.37
N THR A 105 11.18 14.15 7.14
CA THR A 105 10.34 14.42 5.97
C THR A 105 11.10 14.20 4.66
N GLU A 106 12.30 14.74 4.52
CA GLU A 106 13.11 14.59 3.30
C GLU A 106 13.53 13.13 3.04
N GLN A 107 13.93 12.41 4.09
CA GLN A 107 14.31 11.00 3.97
C GLN A 107 13.11 10.13 3.58
N ILE A 108 11.95 10.37 4.21
CA ILE A 108 10.70 9.65 3.93
C ILE A 108 10.20 9.98 2.51
N GLU A 109 10.15 11.25 2.12
CA GLU A 109 9.75 11.69 0.77
C GLU A 109 10.66 11.04 -0.29
N THR A 110 11.97 10.95 -0.03
CA THR A 110 12.91 10.26 -0.91
C THR A 110 12.60 8.76 -1.03
N MET A 111 12.31 8.08 0.07
CA MET A 111 11.95 6.64 0.06
C MET A 111 10.62 6.40 -0.67
N LEU A 112 9.61 7.22 -0.41
CA LEU A 112 8.29 7.13 -1.04
C LEU A 112 8.36 7.43 -2.54
N ASN A 113 9.09 8.47 -2.96
CA ASN A 113 9.26 8.78 -4.37
C ASN A 113 10.02 7.68 -5.14
N ARG A 114 10.97 7.00 -4.49
CA ARG A 114 11.67 5.86 -5.11
C ARG A 114 10.83 4.59 -5.18
N SER A 115 9.83 4.44 -4.32
CA SER A 115 8.98 3.24 -4.25
C SER A 115 7.66 3.44 -4.98
N LEU A 116 6.80 4.32 -4.46
CA LEU A 116 5.47 4.60 -4.98
C LEU A 116 5.49 5.60 -6.14
N GLY A 117 6.41 6.57 -6.12
CA GLY A 117 6.55 7.55 -7.19
C GLY A 117 6.95 6.92 -8.53
N PHE A 118 7.73 5.83 -8.50
CA PHE A 118 8.12 5.10 -9.71
C PHE A 118 6.94 4.45 -10.44
N ILE A 119 5.90 4.05 -9.71
CA ILE A 119 4.69 3.41 -10.27
C ILE A 119 3.53 4.41 -10.44
N GLU A 120 3.80 5.71 -10.31
CA GLU A 120 2.79 6.79 -10.42
C GLU A 120 1.58 6.61 -9.49
N GLN A 121 1.78 5.95 -8.34
CA GLN A 121 0.72 5.75 -7.36
C GLN A 121 0.50 7.02 -6.54
N ASP A 122 -0.75 7.49 -6.46
CA ASP A 122 -1.12 8.58 -5.58
C ASP A 122 -1.12 8.11 -4.11
N TYR A 123 -0.53 8.90 -3.22
CA TYR A 123 -0.41 8.55 -1.80
C TYR A 123 -0.44 9.79 -0.90
N HIS A 124 -0.87 9.57 0.34
CA HIS A 124 -0.78 10.52 1.45
C HIS A 124 -0.11 9.83 2.64
N PHE A 125 1.12 10.25 2.95
CA PHE A 125 1.85 9.78 4.11
C PHE A 125 1.84 10.88 5.18
N TYR A 126 1.43 10.52 6.39
CA TYR A 126 1.39 11.48 7.48
C TYR A 126 1.68 10.86 8.84
N VAL A 127 2.18 11.69 9.74
CA VAL A 127 2.47 11.34 11.12
C VAL A 127 1.70 12.28 12.02
N TYR A 128 0.98 11.75 13.00
CA TYR A 128 0.25 12.54 13.99
C TYR A 128 0.41 11.97 15.40
N ARG A 129 0.06 12.75 16.41
CA ARG A 129 0.02 12.28 17.80
C ARG A 129 -1.41 11.96 18.20
N ASP A 130 -1.57 11.07 19.18
CA ASP A 130 -2.87 10.73 19.75
C ASP A 130 -3.69 11.97 20.17
N GLN A 131 -3.02 12.94 20.81
CA GLN A 131 -3.63 14.20 21.26
C GLN A 131 -4.06 15.14 20.12
N ASP A 132 -3.55 14.93 18.91
CA ASP A 132 -3.87 15.74 17.74
C ASP A 132 -5.16 15.23 17.05
N VAL A 133 -5.73 14.09 17.49
CA VAL A 133 -7.00 13.52 17.01
C VAL A 133 -8.18 14.15 17.75
N ARG A 134 -9.12 14.73 17.01
CA ARG A 134 -10.35 15.33 17.55
C ARG A 134 -11.39 14.26 17.86
N ALA A 135 -12.42 14.65 18.62
CA ALA A 135 -13.52 13.75 19.01
C ALA A 135 -14.33 13.20 17.81
N ASP A 136 -14.26 13.86 16.65
CA ASP A 136 -14.89 13.42 15.40
C ASP A 136 -13.98 12.47 14.57
N GLY A 137 -12.78 12.15 15.07
CA GLY A 137 -11.79 11.33 14.39
C GLY A 137 -10.89 12.09 13.41
N THR A 138 -11.09 13.40 13.24
CA THR A 138 -10.25 14.21 12.35
C THR A 138 -8.92 14.58 13.00
N ILE A 139 -7.86 14.61 12.20
CA ILE A 139 -6.52 14.99 12.67
C ILE A 139 -6.39 16.51 12.55
N SER A 140 -6.14 17.16 13.67
CA SER A 140 -6.05 18.62 13.77
C SER A 140 -4.67 19.18 13.41
N ASN A 141 -3.63 18.36 13.56
CA ASN A 141 -2.26 18.74 13.30
C ASN A 141 -1.42 17.52 12.91
N TYR A 142 -0.62 17.69 11.86
CA TYR A 142 0.31 16.67 11.39
C TYR A 142 1.73 17.08 11.76
N VAL A 143 2.49 16.13 12.27
CA VAL A 143 3.94 16.27 12.53
C VAL A 143 4.70 16.21 11.21
N ILE A 144 4.29 15.30 10.33
CA ILE A 144 4.76 15.16 8.96
C ILE A 144 3.53 14.99 8.07
N ASP A 145 3.52 15.67 6.93
CA ASP A 145 2.47 15.59 5.94
C ASP A 145 3.09 15.62 4.54
N ILE A 146 3.02 14.49 3.84
CA ILE A 146 3.62 14.27 2.52
C ILE A 146 2.55 13.74 1.58
N VAL A 147 2.30 14.47 0.49
CA VAL A 147 1.36 14.09 -0.57
C VAL A 147 2.10 13.89 -1.89
N SER A 148 1.70 12.88 -2.67
CA SER A 148 2.27 12.61 -4.00
C SER A 148 2.08 13.78 -4.96
N ARG A 149 0.93 14.44 -4.89
CA ARG A 149 0.52 15.57 -5.74
C ARG A 149 0.36 16.84 -4.92
N LYS A 150 1.23 17.82 -5.18
CA LYS A 150 1.26 19.11 -4.47
C LYS A 150 0.19 20.10 -4.97
N ASP A 151 -0.45 19.80 -6.09
CA ASP A 151 -1.52 20.60 -6.71
C ASP A 151 -2.92 20.27 -6.21
N VAL A 152 -3.08 19.18 -5.45
CA VAL A 152 -4.36 18.70 -4.94
C VAL A 152 -4.33 18.70 -3.41
N ALA A 153 -5.43 19.11 -2.78
CA ALA A 153 -5.55 19.02 -1.32
C ALA A 153 -5.53 17.55 -0.88
N SER A 154 -4.88 17.23 0.23
CA SER A 154 -4.80 15.85 0.75
C SER A 154 -6.18 15.19 0.90
N ALA A 155 -7.17 15.95 1.38
CA ALA A 155 -8.56 15.50 1.51
C ALA A 155 -9.23 15.14 0.17
N GLU A 156 -8.78 15.73 -0.94
CA GLU A 156 -9.30 15.47 -2.29
C GLU A 156 -8.52 14.35 -3.00
N LEU A 157 -7.24 14.16 -2.66
CA LEU A 157 -6.36 13.19 -3.29
C LEU A 157 -6.89 11.75 -3.15
N CYS A 158 -7.56 11.47 -2.03
CA CYS A 158 -7.93 10.14 -1.58
C CYS A 158 -9.44 10.05 -1.32
N ALA A 159 -10.27 10.85 -2.01
CA ALA A 159 -11.70 10.92 -1.74
C ALA A 159 -12.50 9.66 -2.15
N ASP A 160 -12.06 8.97 -3.21
CA ASP A 160 -12.85 7.90 -3.83
C ASP A 160 -12.50 6.49 -3.31
N TYR A 161 -11.22 6.22 -3.05
CA TYR A 161 -10.75 4.95 -2.52
C TYR A 161 -9.44 5.15 -1.76
N VAL A 162 -9.40 4.62 -0.54
CA VAL A 162 -8.21 4.69 0.33
C VAL A 162 -7.96 3.33 0.94
N VAL A 163 -6.71 2.90 0.84
CA VAL A 163 -6.20 1.83 1.68
C VAL A 163 -5.16 2.42 2.62
N SER A 164 -5.45 2.33 3.91
CA SER A 164 -4.64 2.94 4.97
C SER A 164 -3.89 1.86 5.74
N GLY A 165 -2.57 1.97 5.79
CA GLY A 165 -1.76 1.30 6.81
C GLY A 165 -1.46 2.26 7.95
N THR A 166 -1.58 1.84 9.20
CA THR A 166 -1.15 2.65 10.36
C THR A 166 -0.25 1.86 11.30
N GLN A 167 0.88 2.45 11.70
CA GLN A 167 1.80 1.86 12.66
C GLN A 167 2.06 2.81 13.84
N PRO A 168 1.80 2.37 15.09
CA PRO A 168 2.11 3.18 16.27
C PRO A 168 3.60 3.12 16.61
N ILE A 169 4.17 4.26 17.00
CA ILE A 169 5.53 4.42 17.50
C ILE A 169 5.48 5.11 18.86
N SER A 170 5.77 4.36 19.92
CA SER A 170 5.82 4.90 21.28
C SER A 170 7.12 5.69 21.53
N TYR A 171 6.99 6.81 22.25
CA TYR A 171 8.09 7.63 22.75
C TYR A 171 7.80 8.05 24.20
N GLN A 172 8.73 8.76 24.86
CA GLN A 172 8.59 9.06 26.30
C GLN A 172 7.36 9.93 26.65
N GLY A 173 6.84 10.70 25.70
CA GLY A 173 5.72 11.62 25.90
C GLY A 173 4.43 11.24 25.19
N GLY A 174 4.31 10.02 24.66
CA GLY A 174 3.11 9.57 23.95
C GLY A 174 3.38 8.55 22.84
N THR A 175 2.48 8.52 21.86
CA THR A 175 2.56 7.66 20.68
C THR A 175 2.37 8.51 19.42
N PHE A 176 3.28 8.34 18.47
CA PHE A 176 3.06 8.78 17.10
C PHE A 176 2.32 7.68 16.33
N PHE A 177 1.41 8.07 15.46
CA PHE A 177 0.78 7.19 14.50
C PHE A 177 1.32 7.55 13.12
N VAL A 178 2.03 6.62 12.50
CA VAL A 178 2.56 6.76 11.13
C VAL A 178 1.57 6.09 10.20
N THR A 179 1.02 6.85 9.27
CA THR A 179 -0.03 6.38 8.36
C THR A 179 0.38 6.60 6.91
N LEU A 180 0.09 5.61 6.07
CA LEU A 180 0.24 5.69 4.63
C LEU A 180 -1.10 5.32 4.00
N ASP A 181 -1.70 6.29 3.34
CA ASP A 181 -2.91 6.15 2.56
C ASP A 181 -2.49 6.00 1.09
N ILE A 182 -2.83 4.85 0.49
CA ILE A 182 -2.68 4.59 -0.94
C ILE A 182 -4.01 4.93 -1.61
N CYS A 183 -3.95 5.83 -2.59
CA CYS A 183 -5.13 6.45 -3.19
C CYS A 183 -5.26 5.95 -4.62
N ASP A 184 -6.32 5.19 -4.91
CA ASP A 184 -6.55 4.61 -6.24
C ASP A 184 -7.61 5.42 -7.00
N LYS A 185 -7.33 5.69 -8.27
CA LYS A 185 -8.30 6.31 -9.18
C LYS A 185 -9.06 5.19 -9.88
N ARG A 186 -10.16 4.75 -9.27
CA ARG A 186 -11.10 3.85 -9.95
C ARG A 186 -11.77 4.54 -11.15
#